data_AF-A0A161BXQ8-F1
#
_entry.id   AF-A0A161BXQ8-F1
#
_cell.length_a   1.000
_cell.length_b   1.000
_cell.length_c   1.000
_cell.angle_alpha   90.00
_cell.angle_beta   90.00
_cell.angle_gamma   90.00
#
_symmetry.space_group_name_H-M   'P 1'
#
loop_
_entity.id
_entity.type
_entity.pdbx_description
1 polymer ?
#
loop_
_entity_poly.entity_id
_entity_poly.type
_entity_poly.pdbx_seq_one_letter_code
_entity_poly.pdbx_strand_id
1 'polypeptide(L)'
;NVISTGRMRRTHFACCSTTRISRSRTTATSCLPKDWPESEKSKYFYRELPVLEIDGKEQLAQSRTILRYLAEQFNLAGKSDWERVKASEFLDFFSEIETKIYPFLCAKLGVTQEDAGKLREQVFVPTMRQAMPIFARVLQQSGSGFVLASGPSYADFQPFLGLSYLSQFEHDFLANEFPESVEYLERMRTLSKIEEYKAPSFEAECAMMKKQ
;
A
#
# COMPACT_ATOMS: atom_id res chain seq x y z
N ASN A 1 -52.79 15.74 20.31
CA ASN A 1 -52.85 16.63 21.48
C ASN A 1 -51.46 17.16 21.79
N VAL A 2 -51.39 18.49 21.78
CA VAL A 2 -50.31 19.39 22.25
C VAL A 2 -49.03 19.51 21.41
N ILE A 3 -48.99 20.67 20.75
CA ILE A 3 -47.88 21.43 20.20
C ILE A 3 -47.24 22.26 21.34
N SER A 4 -45.91 22.39 21.38
CA SER A 4 -45.21 23.63 21.79
C SER A 4 -43.76 23.62 21.24
N THR A 5 -43.51 24.17 20.04
CA THR A 5 -42.91 25.50 19.79
C THR A 5 -41.51 25.73 20.37
N GLY A 6 -40.49 25.49 19.53
CA GLY A 6 -39.17 26.11 19.61
C GLY A 6 -38.72 26.49 18.19
N ARG A 7 -38.85 27.77 17.85
CA ARG A 7 -38.65 28.36 16.52
C ARG A 7 -37.15 28.53 16.25
N MET A 8 -36.59 27.85 15.25
CA MET A 8 -35.28 28.20 14.67
C MET A 8 -35.47 28.63 13.22
N ARG A 9 -34.98 29.83 12.91
CA ARG A 9 -35.20 30.54 11.65
C ARG A 9 -34.58 29.75 10.48
N ARG A 10 -35.37 29.54 9.43
CA ARG A 10 -34.87 29.17 8.10
C ARG A 10 -34.19 30.39 7.48
N THR A 11 -32.89 30.32 7.30
CA THR A 11 -32.19 31.03 6.22
C THR A 11 -31.28 30.05 5.51
N HIS A 12 -31.76 29.58 4.36
CA HIS A 12 -31.03 29.14 3.17
C HIS A 12 -29.96 28.03 3.29
N PHE A 13 -30.32 26.86 2.74
CA PHE A 13 -29.52 25.97 1.90
C PHE A 13 -28.00 25.90 2.14
N ALA A 14 -27.53 24.77 2.66
CA ALA A 14 -26.59 23.90 1.95
C ALA A 14 -26.45 22.56 2.67
N CYS A 15 -26.80 21.50 1.94
CA CYS A 15 -26.46 20.12 2.20
C CYS A 15 -24.93 19.97 2.28
N CYS A 16 -24.38 19.49 3.40
CA CYS A 16 -23.28 18.53 3.43
C CYS A 16 -22.95 18.15 4.88
N SER A 17 -23.41 16.99 5.32
CA SER A 17 -22.80 16.25 6.42
C SER A 17 -21.40 15.81 5.98
N THR A 18 -20.38 16.60 6.31
CA THR A 18 -18.97 16.24 6.12
C THR A 18 -18.46 15.68 7.43
N THR A 19 -18.30 14.35 7.48
CA THR A 19 -17.44 13.68 8.46
C THR A 19 -16.04 14.27 8.29
N ARG A 20 -15.64 15.10 9.25
CA ARG A 20 -14.33 15.73 9.29
C ARG A 20 -13.35 14.70 9.85
N ILE A 21 -12.78 13.84 9.00
CA ILE A 21 -11.51 13.21 9.31
C ILE A 21 -10.51 14.36 9.40
N SER A 22 -10.13 14.71 10.63
CA SER A 22 -9.18 15.79 10.86
C SER A 22 -7.88 15.44 10.12
N ARG A 23 -7.30 16.42 9.42
CA ARG A 23 -5.98 16.28 8.78
C ARG A 23 -4.90 16.15 9.85
N SER A 24 -4.83 15.01 10.54
CA SER A 24 -3.61 14.61 11.24
C SER A 24 -2.61 14.21 10.16
N ARG A 25 -1.45 14.85 10.20
CA ARG A 25 -0.32 14.58 9.32
C ARG A 25 0.08 13.11 9.49
N THR A 26 -0.38 12.22 8.60
CA THR A 26 0.00 10.80 8.61
C THR A 26 1.47 10.71 8.23
N THR A 27 2.35 10.68 9.23
CA THR A 27 3.74 10.26 9.01
C THR A 27 3.74 8.74 9.09
N ALA A 28 3.60 8.08 7.94
CA ALA A 28 3.84 6.65 7.84
C ALA A 28 5.37 6.45 7.86
N THR A 29 5.96 6.32 9.04
CA THR A 29 7.37 5.96 9.18
C THR A 29 7.51 4.45 8.91
N SER A 30 7.90 4.07 7.70
CA SER A 30 7.90 2.66 7.27
C SER A 30 9.06 1.82 7.79
N CYS A 31 10.07 2.38 8.48
CA CYS A 31 11.11 1.60 9.16
C CYS A 31 11.55 2.33 10.44
N LEU A 32 11.37 1.71 11.60
CA LEU A 32 11.76 2.27 12.89
C LEU A 32 13.29 2.29 13.04
N PRO A 33 13.89 3.34 13.64
CA PRO A 33 15.31 3.35 13.94
C PRO A 33 15.72 2.16 14.83
N LYS A 34 16.92 1.60 14.65
CA LYS A 34 17.48 0.58 15.57
C LYS A 34 17.39 1.01 17.04
N ASP A 35 17.51 2.32 17.29
CA ASP A 35 17.44 2.94 18.60
C ASP A 35 16.03 3.46 18.95
N TRP A 36 14.96 2.80 18.51
CA TRP A 36 13.60 3.19 18.90
C TRP A 36 13.39 2.95 20.41
N PRO A 37 13.23 4.02 21.23
CA PRO A 37 13.25 3.90 22.69
C PRO A 37 12.07 3.08 23.22
N GLU A 38 12.31 2.29 24.27
CA GLU A 38 11.26 1.46 24.89
C GLU A 38 10.07 2.29 25.39
N SER A 39 10.31 3.52 25.85
CA SER A 39 9.27 4.47 26.27
C SER A 39 8.33 4.90 25.13
N GLU A 40 8.82 4.87 23.90
CA GLU A 40 8.01 5.14 22.70
C GLU A 40 7.31 3.86 22.22
N LYS A 41 8.01 2.72 22.24
CA LYS A 41 7.44 1.39 21.93
C LYS A 41 6.22 1.06 22.78
N SER A 42 6.30 1.34 24.08
CA SER A 42 5.24 1.02 25.04
C SER A 42 3.94 1.78 24.79
N LYS A 43 3.94 2.83 23.96
CA LYS A 43 2.72 3.58 23.58
C LYS A 43 1.82 2.80 22.62
N TYR A 44 2.35 1.78 21.95
CA TYR A 44 1.65 0.99 20.95
C TYR A 44 1.47 -0.44 21.45
N PHE A 45 0.24 -0.96 21.36
CA PHE A 45 -0.11 -2.28 21.92
C PHE A 45 0.79 -3.41 21.39
N TYR A 46 1.00 -3.44 20.06
CA TYR A 46 1.86 -4.42 19.40
C TYR A 46 3.35 -4.06 19.41
N ARG A 47 3.72 -2.90 20.00
CA ARG A 47 5.10 -2.40 20.06
C ARG A 47 5.79 -2.36 18.68
N GLU A 48 5.00 -2.14 17.64
CA GLU A 48 5.39 -2.15 16.24
C GLU A 48 4.69 -1.00 15.51
N LEU A 49 5.31 -0.52 14.44
CA LEU A 49 4.71 0.38 13.47
C LEU A 49 4.51 -0.37 12.14
N PRO A 50 3.57 0.08 11.27
CA PRO A 50 2.74 1.28 11.41
C PRO A 50 1.50 1.11 12.30
N VAL A 51 1.04 2.24 12.86
CA VAL A 51 -0.22 2.40 13.59
C VAL A 51 -0.97 3.62 13.05
N LEU A 52 -2.26 3.47 12.78
CA LEU A 52 -3.19 4.55 12.46
C LEU A 52 -3.91 4.98 13.75
N GLU A 53 -3.88 6.27 14.05
CA GLU A 53 -4.68 6.86 15.14
C GLU A 53 -5.98 7.44 14.59
N ILE A 54 -7.11 6.98 15.12
CA ILE A 54 -8.45 7.45 14.75
C ILE A 54 -8.96 8.34 15.88
N ASP A 55 -9.26 9.60 15.53
CA ASP A 55 -9.72 10.65 16.44
C ASP A 55 -8.85 10.86 17.70
N GLY A 56 -7.55 10.53 17.58
CA GLY A 56 -6.56 10.64 18.66
C GLY A 56 -6.82 9.70 19.85
N LYS A 57 -7.64 8.66 19.68
CA LYS A 57 -8.05 7.75 20.76
C LYS A 57 -7.89 6.28 20.42
N GLU A 58 -8.29 5.88 19.23
CA GLU A 58 -8.26 4.47 18.82
C GLU A 58 -7.01 4.21 17.99
N GLN A 59 -6.31 3.12 18.28
CA GLN A 59 -5.13 2.69 17.54
C GLN A 59 -5.48 1.46 16.70
N LEU A 60 -5.26 1.56 15.38
CA LEU A 60 -5.33 0.44 14.46
C LEU A 60 -3.93 0.13 13.96
N ALA A 61 -3.39 -1.04 14.35
CA ALA A 61 -2.08 -1.50 13.91
C ALA A 61 -2.19 -2.42 12.68
N GLN A 62 -1.03 -2.89 12.20
CA GLN A 62 -0.87 -3.76 11.03
C GLN A 62 -1.11 -3.03 9.70
N SER A 63 -0.05 -2.85 8.92
CA SER A 63 -0.06 -2.09 7.65
C SER A 63 -1.19 -2.48 6.71
N ARG A 64 -1.44 -3.78 6.52
CA ARG A 64 -2.50 -4.30 5.64
C ARG A 64 -3.90 -4.12 6.19
N THR A 65 -4.06 -4.15 7.52
CA THR A 65 -5.35 -3.85 8.16
C THR A 65 -5.67 -2.37 8.05
N ILE A 66 -4.69 -1.50 8.29
CA ILE A 66 -4.80 -0.05 8.08
C ILE A 66 -5.15 0.24 6.61
N LEU A 67 -4.46 -0.40 5.66
CA LEU A 67 -4.71 -0.25 4.23
C LEU A 67 -6.15 -0.60 3.87
N ARG A 68 -6.66 -1.77 4.31
CA ARG A 68 -8.04 -2.19 4.07
C ARG A 68 -9.05 -1.25 4.71
N TYR A 69 -8.85 -0.85 5.96
CA TYR A 69 -9.72 0.08 6.66
C TYR A 69 -9.86 1.40 5.90
N LEU A 70 -8.74 2.02 5.52
CA LEU A 70 -8.74 3.25 4.74
C LEU A 70 -9.38 3.05 3.36
N ALA A 71 -9.14 1.90 2.73
CA ALA A 71 -9.75 1.57 1.45
C ALA A 71 -11.28 1.55 1.52
N GLU A 72 -11.85 1.01 2.60
CA GLU A 72 -13.31 1.08 2.81
C GLU A 72 -13.79 2.52 2.98
N GLN A 73 -13.08 3.34 3.77
CA GLN A 73 -13.45 4.75 3.97
C GLN A 73 -13.44 5.57 2.67
N PHE A 74 -12.61 5.18 1.70
CA PHE A 74 -12.42 5.91 0.44
C PHE A 74 -12.99 5.19 -0.79
N ASN A 75 -13.81 4.15 -0.62
CA ASN A 75 -14.41 3.36 -1.71
C ASN A 75 -13.38 2.72 -2.66
N LEU A 76 -12.24 2.28 -2.11
CA LEU A 76 -11.15 1.59 -2.82
C LEU A 76 -11.06 0.11 -2.46
N ALA A 77 -12.07 -0.45 -1.79
CA ALA A 77 -12.10 -1.85 -1.39
C ALA A 77 -12.70 -2.80 -2.46
N GLY A 78 -13.26 -2.26 -3.55
CA GLY A 78 -14.08 -3.00 -4.52
C GLY A 78 -15.58 -2.72 -4.34
N LYS A 79 -16.36 -2.90 -5.41
CA LYS A 79 -17.78 -2.51 -5.45
C LYS A 79 -18.73 -3.58 -4.94
N SER A 80 -18.30 -4.83 -4.88
CA SER A 80 -19.11 -5.96 -4.39
C SER A 80 -18.40 -6.71 -3.26
N ASP A 81 -19.14 -7.50 -2.48
CA ASP A 81 -18.56 -8.41 -1.48
C ASP A 81 -17.55 -9.36 -2.10
N TRP A 82 -17.85 -9.86 -3.30
CA TRP A 82 -16.94 -10.73 -4.03
C TRP A 82 -15.63 -10.03 -4.40
N GLU A 83 -15.70 -8.80 -4.92
CA GLU A 83 -14.50 -8.02 -5.21
C GLU A 83 -13.67 -7.69 -3.97
N ARG A 84 -14.31 -7.41 -2.83
CA ARG A 84 -13.62 -7.18 -1.55
C ARG A 84 -12.80 -8.40 -1.11
N VAL A 85 -13.38 -9.59 -1.26
CA VAL A 85 -12.69 -10.85 -0.96
C VAL A 85 -11.56 -11.10 -1.97
N LYS A 86 -11.80 -10.92 -3.28
CA LYS A 86 -10.77 -11.05 -4.31
C LYS A 86 -9.60 -10.08 -4.13
N ALA A 87 -9.86 -8.85 -3.71
CA ALA A 87 -8.82 -7.88 -3.37
C ALA A 87 -7.97 -8.35 -2.19
N SER A 88 -8.61 -8.93 -1.15
CA SER A 88 -7.89 -9.46 0.02
C SER A 88 -7.03 -10.67 -0.37
N GLU A 89 -7.61 -11.63 -1.11
CA GLU A 89 -6.91 -12.80 -1.63
C GLU A 89 -5.68 -12.43 -2.45
N PHE A 90 -5.81 -11.44 -3.34
CA PHE A 90 -4.70 -10.99 -4.15
C PHE A 90 -3.61 -10.28 -3.33
N LEU A 91 -4.01 -9.48 -2.32
CA LEU A 91 -3.07 -8.83 -1.41
C LEU A 91 -2.25 -9.87 -0.62
N ASP A 92 -2.89 -10.94 -0.15
CA ASP A 92 -2.23 -12.02 0.58
C ASP A 92 -1.25 -12.78 -0.32
N PHE A 93 -1.67 -13.11 -1.55
CA PHE A 93 -0.78 -13.69 -2.56
C PHE A 93 0.46 -12.81 -2.83
N PHE A 94 0.26 -11.50 -3.02
CA PHE A 94 1.38 -10.59 -3.27
C PHE A 94 2.30 -10.43 -2.07
N SER A 95 1.75 -10.44 -0.85
CA SER A 95 2.51 -10.43 0.40
C SER A 95 3.45 -11.63 0.53
N GLU A 96 3.02 -12.83 0.13
CA GLU A 96 3.87 -14.02 0.14
C GLU A 96 5.07 -13.87 -0.81
N ILE A 97 4.85 -13.25 -1.98
CA ILE A 97 5.89 -12.96 -2.96
C ILE A 97 6.90 -11.97 -2.36
N GLU A 98 6.43 -10.85 -1.82
CA GLU A 98 7.27 -9.85 -1.17
C GLU A 98 8.12 -10.45 -0.06
N THR A 99 7.51 -11.30 0.78
CA THR A 99 8.21 -11.98 1.89
C THR A 99 9.34 -12.87 1.37
N LYS A 100 9.12 -13.60 0.28
CA LYS A 100 10.15 -14.46 -0.33
C LYS A 100 11.30 -13.66 -0.92
N ILE A 101 11.03 -12.53 -1.57
CA ILE A 101 12.06 -11.71 -2.23
C ILE A 101 12.70 -10.68 -1.28
N TYR A 102 12.17 -10.52 -0.06
CA TYR A 102 12.65 -9.54 0.91
C TYR A 102 14.15 -9.66 1.23
N PRO A 103 14.76 -10.86 1.40
CA PRO A 103 16.20 -10.99 1.61
C PRO A 103 17.01 -10.42 0.44
N PHE A 104 16.59 -10.70 -0.81
CA PHE A 104 17.22 -10.13 -1.99
C PHE A 104 17.15 -8.60 -1.98
N LEU A 105 15.99 -8.03 -1.65
CA LEU A 105 15.82 -6.58 -1.58
C LEU A 105 16.72 -5.96 -0.49
N CYS A 106 16.79 -6.58 0.69
CA CYS A 106 17.66 -6.11 1.78
C CYS A 106 19.15 -6.13 1.38
N ALA A 107 19.62 -7.22 0.76
CA ALA A 107 20.99 -7.34 0.28
C ALA A 107 21.29 -6.30 -0.82
N LYS A 108 20.37 -6.13 -1.78
CA LYS A 108 20.50 -5.15 -2.87
C LYS A 108 20.55 -3.71 -2.36
N LEU A 109 19.80 -3.42 -1.29
CA LEU A 109 19.78 -2.12 -0.62
C LEU A 109 20.94 -1.91 0.37
N GLY A 110 21.78 -2.93 0.61
CA GLY A 110 22.88 -2.87 1.57
C GLY A 110 22.42 -2.84 3.03
N VAL A 111 21.18 -3.27 3.31
CA VAL A 111 20.64 -3.44 4.66
C VAL A 111 21.27 -4.67 5.33
N THR A 112 21.53 -5.73 4.55
CA THR A 112 22.26 -6.92 4.99
C THR A 112 23.57 -7.08 4.23
N GLN A 113 24.49 -7.88 4.78
CA GLN A 113 25.79 -8.22 4.15
C GLN A 113 25.70 -9.48 3.28
N GLU A 114 24.49 -9.91 2.93
CA GLU A 114 24.28 -11.11 2.11
C GLU A 114 24.64 -10.86 0.64
N ASP A 115 24.97 -11.93 -0.09
CA ASP A 115 25.29 -11.84 -1.51
C ASP A 115 24.01 -11.65 -2.34
N ALA A 116 23.78 -10.41 -2.76
CA ALA A 116 22.63 -10.03 -3.59
C ALA A 116 22.60 -10.78 -4.93
N GLY A 117 23.75 -11.12 -5.52
CA GLY A 117 23.82 -11.88 -6.78
C GLY A 117 23.34 -13.32 -6.59
N LYS A 118 23.83 -13.98 -5.54
CA LYS A 118 23.37 -15.32 -5.16
C LYS A 118 21.88 -15.34 -4.82
N LEU A 119 21.40 -14.38 -4.03
CA LEU A 119 19.97 -14.26 -3.70
C LEU A 119 19.12 -13.95 -4.93
N ARG A 120 19.66 -13.19 -5.90
CA ARG A 120 18.98 -12.92 -7.16
C ARG A 120 18.70 -14.21 -7.93
N GLU A 121 19.71 -15.06 -8.10
CA GLU A 121 19.62 -16.30 -8.87
C GLU A 121 18.80 -17.38 -8.15
N GLN A 122 18.98 -17.52 -6.84
CA GLN A 122 18.40 -18.62 -6.07
C GLN A 122 16.98 -18.32 -5.56
N VAL A 123 16.64 -17.04 -5.36
CA VAL A 123 15.39 -16.63 -4.71
C VAL A 123 14.56 -15.71 -5.60
N PHE A 124 15.11 -14.57 -5.99
CA PHE A 124 14.34 -13.53 -6.70
C PHE A 124 13.83 -14.01 -8.06
N VAL A 125 14.73 -14.43 -8.97
CA VAL A 125 14.36 -14.82 -10.34
C VAL A 125 13.37 -15.99 -10.36
N PRO A 126 13.58 -17.11 -9.63
CA PRO A 126 12.60 -18.19 -9.58
C PRO A 126 11.24 -17.75 -9.03
N THR A 127 11.24 -16.93 -7.98
CA THR A 127 9.99 -16.43 -7.37
C THR A 127 9.22 -15.54 -8.35
N MET A 128 9.88 -14.62 -9.03
CA MET A 128 9.24 -13.72 -10.01
C MET A 128 8.71 -14.48 -11.22
N ARG A 129 9.47 -15.45 -11.75
CA ARG A 129 9.01 -16.30 -12.87
C ARG A 129 7.80 -17.17 -12.52
N GLN A 130 7.63 -17.54 -11.25
CA GLN A 130 6.42 -18.23 -10.79
C GLN A 130 5.25 -17.25 -10.59
N ALA A 131 5.51 -16.09 -10.01
CA ALA A 131 4.50 -15.14 -9.55
C ALA A 131 3.90 -14.27 -10.65
N MET A 132 4.74 -13.69 -11.52
CA MET A 132 4.30 -12.69 -12.50
C MET A 132 3.31 -13.23 -13.54
N PRO A 133 3.42 -14.48 -14.03
CA PRO A 133 2.39 -15.05 -14.91
C PRO A 133 1.01 -15.17 -14.25
N ILE A 134 0.97 -15.39 -12.93
CA ILE A 134 -0.29 -15.39 -12.16
C ILE A 134 -0.83 -13.96 -12.07
N PHE A 135 0.02 -12.98 -11.78
CA PHE A 135 -0.37 -11.58 -11.76
C PHE A 135 -0.93 -11.10 -13.10
N ALA A 136 -0.25 -11.39 -14.21
CA ALA A 136 -0.72 -11.10 -15.56
C ALA A 136 -2.12 -11.70 -15.83
N ARG A 137 -2.34 -12.94 -15.39
CA ARG A 137 -3.65 -13.59 -15.51
C ARG A 137 -4.74 -12.89 -14.70
N VAL A 138 -4.42 -12.42 -13.49
CA VAL A 138 -5.36 -11.63 -12.67
C VAL A 138 -5.76 -10.35 -13.40
N LEU A 139 -4.79 -9.61 -13.93
CA LEU A 139 -5.05 -8.39 -14.71
C LEU A 139 -5.89 -8.68 -15.95
N GLN A 140 -5.60 -9.75 -16.67
CA GLN A 140 -6.36 -10.18 -17.85
C GLN A 140 -7.81 -10.54 -17.49
N GLN A 141 -8.01 -11.31 -16.41
CA GLN A 141 -9.34 -11.74 -15.97
C GLN A 141 -10.20 -10.59 -15.46
N SER A 142 -9.59 -9.56 -14.86
CA SER A 142 -10.31 -8.36 -14.43
C SER A 142 -10.92 -7.59 -15.61
N GLY A 143 -10.24 -7.58 -16.77
CA GLY A 143 -10.59 -6.78 -17.95
C GLY A 143 -10.43 -5.25 -17.77
N SER A 144 -10.16 -4.76 -16.57
CA SER A 144 -9.90 -3.33 -16.29
C SER A 144 -8.41 -2.99 -16.38
N GLY A 145 -7.57 -4.03 -16.34
CA GLY A 145 -6.12 -3.99 -16.14
C GLY A 145 -5.68 -3.34 -14.83
N PHE A 146 -6.56 -3.43 -13.82
CA PHE A 146 -6.25 -3.39 -12.40
C PHE A 146 -6.53 -4.78 -11.81
N VAL A 147 -6.31 -4.97 -10.51
CA VAL A 147 -6.62 -6.26 -9.86
C VAL A 147 -8.11 -6.58 -9.91
N LEU A 148 -8.98 -5.58 -9.81
CA LEU A 148 -10.43 -5.74 -9.79
C LEU A 148 -11.09 -5.22 -11.08
N ALA A 149 -12.17 -5.87 -11.49
CA ALA A 149 -12.95 -5.46 -12.67
C ALA A 149 -13.57 -4.07 -12.51
N SER A 150 -13.90 -3.66 -11.29
CA SER A 150 -14.45 -2.33 -10.98
C SER A 150 -13.47 -1.17 -11.11
N GLY A 151 -12.17 -1.43 -11.28
CA GLY A 151 -11.11 -0.42 -11.44
C GLY A 151 -10.06 -0.49 -10.32
N PRO A 152 -9.30 0.61 -10.10
CA PRO A 152 -8.25 0.67 -9.09
C PRO A 152 -8.78 0.44 -7.67
N SER A 153 -8.03 -0.31 -6.88
CA SER A 153 -8.34 -0.66 -5.50
C SER A 153 -7.09 -0.69 -4.63
N TYR A 154 -7.24 -0.88 -3.32
CA TYR A 154 -6.07 -1.05 -2.44
C TYR A 154 -5.21 -2.26 -2.83
N ALA A 155 -5.79 -3.27 -3.49
CA ALA A 155 -5.05 -4.44 -3.96
C ALA A 155 -4.04 -4.09 -5.06
N ASP A 156 -4.16 -2.90 -5.67
CA ASP A 156 -3.22 -2.38 -6.64
C ASP A 156 -2.05 -1.62 -5.98
N PHE A 157 -2.21 -1.10 -4.76
CA PHE A 157 -1.21 -0.22 -4.15
C PHE A 157 0.05 -0.95 -3.68
N GLN A 158 -0.10 -2.15 -3.08
CA GLN A 158 1.06 -2.94 -2.63
C GLN A 158 1.90 -3.45 -3.82
N PRO A 159 1.31 -4.07 -4.87
CA PRO A 159 2.04 -4.41 -6.09
C PRO A 159 2.69 -3.20 -6.77
N PHE A 160 1.97 -2.09 -6.87
CA PHE A 160 2.52 -0.87 -7.44
C PHE A 160 3.78 -0.41 -6.71
N LEU A 161 3.75 -0.39 -5.38
CA LEU A 161 4.90 0.00 -4.56
C LEU A 161 6.06 -0.99 -4.71
N GLY A 162 5.79 -2.29 -4.54
CA GLY A 162 6.80 -3.34 -4.63
C GLY A 162 7.46 -3.38 -6.01
N LEU A 163 6.68 -3.38 -7.09
CA LEU A 163 7.19 -3.37 -8.46
C LEU A 163 7.90 -2.05 -8.81
N SER A 164 7.45 -0.91 -8.25
CA SER A 164 8.15 0.37 -8.45
C SER A 164 9.56 0.33 -7.86
N TYR A 165 9.74 -0.25 -6.67
CA TYR A 165 11.07 -0.45 -6.09
C TYR A 165 11.94 -1.40 -6.92
N LEU A 166 11.39 -2.56 -7.31
CA LEU A 166 12.11 -3.53 -8.12
C LEU A 166 12.53 -2.95 -9.47
N SER A 167 11.68 -2.11 -10.08
CA SER A 167 11.97 -1.47 -11.36
C SER A 167 13.17 -0.55 -11.35
N GLN A 168 13.69 -0.14 -10.18
CA GLN A 168 14.87 0.72 -10.10
C GLN A 168 16.19 -0.06 -10.19
N PHE A 169 16.14 -1.37 -9.92
CA PHE A 169 17.32 -2.22 -9.91
C PHE A 169 17.27 -3.37 -10.90
N GLU A 170 16.06 -3.79 -11.27
CA GLU A 170 15.78 -4.96 -12.08
C GLU A 170 14.87 -4.56 -13.27
N HIS A 171 14.99 -3.32 -13.75
CA HIS A 171 14.19 -2.81 -14.86
C HIS A 171 14.25 -3.72 -16.08
N ASP A 172 15.47 -4.03 -16.55
CA ASP A 172 15.67 -4.83 -17.76
C ASP A 172 15.10 -6.24 -17.61
N PHE A 173 15.20 -6.84 -16.42
CA PHE A 173 14.61 -8.15 -16.16
C PHE A 173 13.08 -8.09 -16.23
N LEU A 174 12.46 -7.10 -15.58
CA LEU A 174 11.01 -6.90 -15.62
C LEU A 174 10.52 -6.57 -17.03
N ALA A 175 11.20 -5.68 -17.76
CA ALA A 175 10.80 -5.25 -19.10
C ALA A 175 10.92 -6.38 -20.13
N ASN A 176 11.96 -7.23 -20.00
CA ASN A 176 12.19 -8.31 -20.95
C ASN A 176 11.33 -9.56 -20.68
N GLU A 177 11.08 -9.91 -19.42
CA GLU A 177 10.33 -11.13 -19.07
C GLU A 177 8.85 -10.87 -18.73
N PHE A 178 8.52 -9.69 -18.22
CA PHE A 178 7.18 -9.34 -17.72
C PHE A 178 6.75 -7.93 -18.15
N PRO A 179 6.73 -7.60 -19.46
CA PRO A 179 6.41 -6.26 -19.96
C PRO A 179 5.05 -5.74 -19.47
N GLU A 180 4.08 -6.61 -19.22
CA GLU A 180 2.78 -6.27 -18.65
C GLU A 180 2.88 -5.61 -17.26
N SER A 181 3.92 -5.95 -16.49
CA SER A 181 4.18 -5.33 -15.18
C SER A 181 4.66 -3.89 -15.34
N VAL A 182 5.40 -3.58 -16.41
CA VAL A 182 5.84 -2.22 -16.72
C VAL A 182 4.66 -1.36 -17.18
N GLU A 183 3.79 -1.91 -18.03
CA GLU A 183 2.55 -1.25 -18.45
C GLU A 183 1.61 -0.99 -17.27
N TYR A 184 1.49 -1.97 -16.36
CA TYR A 184 0.74 -1.83 -15.12
C TYR A 184 1.27 -0.69 -14.24
N LEU A 185 2.60 -0.61 -14.05
CA LEU A 185 3.24 0.46 -13.29
C LEU A 185 2.92 1.83 -13.87
N GLU A 186 3.01 1.98 -15.19
CA GLU A 186 2.72 3.26 -15.85
C GLU A 186 1.25 3.67 -15.70
N ARG A 187 0.33 2.71 -15.82
CA ARG A 187 -1.09 2.93 -15.59
C ARG A 187 -1.38 3.40 -14.15
N MET A 188 -0.68 2.84 -13.17
CA MET A 188 -0.81 3.26 -11.78
C MET A 188 -0.23 4.67 -11.56
N ARG A 189 0.93 5.00 -12.15
CA ARG A 189 1.53 6.34 -12.03
C ARG A 189 0.68 7.45 -12.61
N THR A 190 -0.01 7.17 -13.71
CA THR A 190 -0.87 8.13 -14.42
C THR A 190 -2.25 8.33 -13.79
N LEU A 191 -2.57 7.62 -12.70
CA LEU A 191 -3.73 7.97 -11.89
C LEU A 191 -3.49 9.35 -11.27
N SER A 192 -4.34 10.33 -11.58
CA SER A 192 -4.14 11.74 -11.23
C SER A 192 -3.77 11.99 -9.76
N LYS A 193 -4.40 11.27 -8.82
CA LYS A 193 -4.08 11.40 -7.38
C LYS A 193 -2.72 10.83 -6.99
N ILE A 194 -2.21 9.84 -7.73
CA ILE A 194 -0.87 9.28 -7.53
C ILE A 194 0.17 10.21 -8.16
N GLU A 195 -0.11 10.73 -9.35
CA GLU A 195 0.75 11.72 -10.02
C GLU A 195 0.95 12.99 -9.18
N GLU A 196 -0.12 13.47 -8.53
CA GLU A 196 -0.06 14.63 -7.62
C GLU A 196 0.65 14.31 -6.29
N TYR A 197 0.75 13.03 -5.90
CA TYR A 197 1.34 12.63 -4.64
C TYR A 197 2.87 12.76 -4.70
N LYS A 198 3.39 13.79 -4.02
CA LYS A 198 4.82 14.01 -3.84
C LYS A 198 5.39 13.05 -2.80
N ALA A 199 5.56 11.78 -3.18
CA ALA A 199 6.30 10.81 -2.39
C ALA A 199 7.74 11.30 -2.17
N PRO A 200 8.38 10.96 -1.03
CA PRO A 200 9.83 11.04 -0.93
C PRO A 200 10.47 10.28 -2.08
N SER A 201 11.59 10.79 -2.63
CA SER A 201 12.28 10.04 -3.68
C SER A 201 12.73 8.68 -3.13
N PHE A 202 12.79 7.69 -3.99
CA PHE A 202 13.32 6.37 -3.63
C PHE A 202 14.69 6.44 -2.96
N GLU A 203 15.54 7.35 -3.43
CA GLU A 203 16.85 7.61 -2.88
C GLU A 203 16.76 8.14 -1.44
N ALA A 204 15.76 9.00 -1.14
CA ALA A 204 15.49 9.45 0.21
C ALA A 204 15.01 8.30 1.10
N GLU A 205 14.18 7.39 0.59
CA GLU A 205 13.72 6.20 1.32
C GLU A 205 14.86 5.21 1.58
N CYS A 206 15.66 4.91 0.57
CA CYS A 206 16.85 4.08 0.70
C CYS A 206 17.89 4.70 1.64
N ALA A 207 18.08 6.02 1.60
CA ALA A 207 18.96 6.72 2.52
C ALA A 207 18.44 6.66 3.96
N MET A 208 17.11 6.66 4.16
CA MET A 208 16.51 6.42 5.48
C MET A 208 16.76 4.98 5.95
N MET A 209 16.70 3.98 5.05
CA MET A 209 16.97 2.58 5.38
C MET A 209 18.46 2.31 5.66
N LYS A 210 19.38 2.94 4.92
CA LYS A 210 20.85 2.78 5.09
C LYS A 210 21.44 3.52 6.28
N LYS A 211 20.77 4.57 6.79
CA LYS A 211 21.20 5.33 7.97
C LYS A 211 20.92 4.60 9.30
N GLN A 212 20.45 3.35 9.24
CA GLN A 212 20.14 2.48 10.38
C GLN A 212 21.23 1.41 10.55
#